data_AF-A0A9W8P356-F1
#
_entry.id   AF-A0A9W8P356-F1
#
_cell.length_a   1.000
_cell.length_b   1.000
_cell.length_c   1.000
_cell.angle_alpha   90.00
_cell.angle_beta   90.00
_cell.angle_gamma   90.00
#
_symmetry.space_group_name_H-M   'P 1'
#
loop_
_entity.id
_entity.type
_entity.pdbx_description
1 polymer ?
#
loop_
_entity_poly.entity_id
_entity_poly.type
_entity_poly.pdbx_seq_one_letter_code
_entity_poly.pdbx_strand_id
1 'polypeptide(L)'
;MLLTLPSTFTKTMLSLRSAFVLAVFAVSVSAGTFVSPTAGSTIPSSGTFNFTWISSRYFEESSQSISVLLQPTANFPSTLEGIVLGRDLAPVAPGVGEEGPTYYSQLTPEFVAESSHTGEFALIVIEDYTAFGGNAGMSVEYETITLA
;
A
#
# COMPACT_ATOMS: atom_id res chain seq x y z
N MET A 1 75.10 0.48 38.96
CA MET A 1 75.26 1.16 37.66
C MET A 1 73.86 1.33 37.08
N LEU A 2 73.40 2.60 36.98
CA LEU A 2 72.44 3.20 36.02
C LEU A 2 71.82 2.25 34.96
N LEU A 3 70.56 2.32 34.48
CA LEU A 3 69.54 3.39 34.33
C LEU A 3 68.20 2.79 33.81
N THR A 4 67.09 3.47 34.16
CA THR A 4 65.85 3.77 33.37
C THR A 4 64.84 2.73 32.86
N LEU A 5 63.58 2.92 33.30
CA LEU A 5 62.30 2.75 32.58
C LEU A 5 62.17 3.80 31.43
N PRO A 6 61.32 3.66 30.37
CA PRO A 6 59.86 3.80 30.54
C PRO A 6 58.89 3.21 29.46
N SER A 7 57.61 3.40 29.79
CA SER A 7 56.49 3.80 28.90
C SER A 7 55.60 2.72 28.27
N THR A 8 54.42 2.64 28.89
CA THR A 8 53.07 2.48 28.35
C THR A 8 52.92 2.73 26.84
N PHE A 9 52.34 1.76 26.13
CA PHE A 9 51.60 2.00 24.89
C PHE A 9 50.27 1.24 24.94
N THR A 10 49.24 1.92 25.43
CA THR A 10 47.85 1.51 25.27
C THR A 10 47.53 1.56 23.78
N LYS A 11 47.41 0.39 23.14
CA LYS A 11 46.98 0.31 21.74
C LYS A 11 45.47 0.45 21.69
N THR A 12 45.02 1.69 21.52
CA THR A 12 43.63 2.06 21.29
C THR A 12 43.08 1.31 20.09
N MET A 13 41.84 0.85 20.27
CA MET A 13 41.02 0.09 19.34
C MET A 13 41.05 0.68 17.92
N LEU A 14 41.27 -0.17 16.92
CA LEU A 14 40.69 0.02 15.60
C LEU A 14 39.96 -1.29 15.23
N SER A 15 38.84 -1.50 15.92
CA SER A 15 37.82 -2.45 15.44
C SER A 15 37.28 -1.85 14.15
N LEU A 16 37.81 -2.33 13.02
CA LEU A 16 37.27 -2.09 11.70
C LEU A 16 35.93 -2.82 11.67
N ARG A 17 34.88 -2.16 12.20
CA ARG A 17 33.51 -2.64 12.08
C ARG A 17 33.20 -2.66 10.60
N SER A 18 33.24 -3.85 10.02
CA SER A 18 32.70 -4.14 8.69
C SER A 18 31.32 -3.49 8.60
N ALA A 19 31.24 -2.37 7.89
CA ALA A 19 29.98 -1.83 7.44
C ALA A 19 29.50 -2.76 6.32
N PHE A 20 28.84 -3.84 6.72
CA PHE A 20 28.05 -4.65 5.81
C PHE A 20 26.85 -3.78 5.42
N VAL A 21 27.01 -3.01 4.34
CA VAL A 21 25.92 -2.25 3.75
C VAL A 21 24.96 -3.28 3.17
N LEU A 22 23.90 -3.56 3.92
CA LEU A 22 22.78 -4.37 3.44
C LEU A 22 22.05 -3.54 2.39
N ALA A 23 22.44 -3.70 1.12
CA ALA A 23 21.67 -3.18 0.01
C ALA A 23 20.36 -3.98 -0.05
N VAL A 24 19.30 -3.42 0.54
CA VAL A 24 17.94 -3.91 0.33
C VAL A 24 17.64 -3.66 -1.14
N PHE A 25 17.71 -4.71 -1.96
CA PHE A 25 17.09 -4.72 -3.26
C PHE A 25 15.58 -4.60 -3.01
N ALA A 26 15.07 -3.37 -3.03
CA ALA A 26 13.65 -3.13 -3.20
C ALA A 26 13.33 -3.64 -4.60
N VAL A 27 12.85 -4.88 -4.70
CA VAL A 27 12.14 -5.34 -5.89
C VAL A 27 10.98 -4.36 -6.01
N SER A 28 11.01 -3.52 -7.03
CA SER A 28 9.91 -2.61 -7.36
C SER A 28 8.75 -3.50 -7.80
N VAL A 29 7.95 -3.94 -6.83
CA VAL A 29 6.63 -4.51 -7.09
C VAL A 29 5.85 -3.36 -7.70
N SER A 30 5.45 -3.51 -8.97
CA SER A 30 4.56 -2.55 -9.60
C SER A 30 3.33 -2.42 -8.69
N ALA A 31 2.94 -1.19 -8.35
CA ALA A 31 1.76 -0.94 -7.56
C ALA A 31 0.55 -0.84 -8.49
N GLY A 32 -0.62 -1.31 -8.04
CA GLY A 32 -1.85 -1.10 -8.79
C GLY A 32 -2.14 0.39 -8.96
N THR A 33 -2.86 0.75 -10.02
CA THR A 33 -3.10 2.13 -10.43
C THR A 33 -4.55 2.52 -10.24
N PHE A 34 -4.77 3.62 -9.51
CA PHE A 34 -6.08 4.27 -9.45
C PHE A 34 -6.31 5.08 -10.72
N VAL A 35 -7.30 4.66 -11.52
CA VAL A 35 -7.78 5.44 -12.68
C VAL A 35 -8.87 6.40 -12.23
N SER A 36 -9.72 5.97 -11.30
CA SER A 36 -10.74 6.82 -10.68
C SER A 36 -11.14 6.26 -9.31
N PRO A 37 -11.29 7.09 -8.26
CA PRO A 37 -10.84 8.49 -8.18
C PRO A 37 -9.31 8.61 -8.29
N THR A 38 -8.82 9.72 -8.85
CA THR A 38 -7.38 10.02 -8.90
C THR A 38 -6.91 10.68 -7.60
N ALA A 39 -5.60 10.70 -7.36
CA ALA A 39 -4.98 11.42 -6.25
C ALA A 39 -5.53 12.84 -6.05
N GLY A 40 -5.92 13.14 -4.82
CA GLY A 40 -6.43 14.44 -4.40
C GLY A 40 -7.81 14.80 -4.95
N SER A 41 -8.50 13.89 -5.64
CA SER A 41 -9.83 14.15 -6.17
C SER A 41 -10.88 14.23 -5.05
N THR A 42 -11.99 14.90 -5.36
CA THR A 42 -13.13 15.03 -4.46
C THR A 42 -14.23 14.09 -4.92
N ILE A 43 -14.72 13.25 -4.01
CA ILE A 43 -15.90 12.39 -4.21
C ILE A 43 -17.01 12.82 -3.25
N PRO A 44 -18.28 12.53 -3.55
CA PRO A 44 -19.36 12.90 -2.66
C PRO A 44 -19.31 12.07 -1.37
N SER A 45 -19.57 12.72 -0.24
CA SER A 45 -19.76 12.10 1.08
C SER A 45 -21.05 11.27 1.17
N SER A 46 -21.97 11.46 0.21
CA SER A 46 -23.21 10.69 0.07
C SER A 46 -23.53 10.40 -1.40
N GLY A 47 -24.04 9.20 -1.67
CA GLY A 47 -24.34 8.75 -3.03
C GLY A 47 -23.17 8.05 -3.73
N THR A 48 -23.40 7.66 -4.99
CA THR A 48 -22.47 6.80 -5.74
C THR A 48 -21.35 7.59 -6.40
N PHE A 49 -20.14 7.02 -6.42
CA PHE A 49 -19.03 7.46 -7.28
C PHE A 49 -18.49 6.30 -8.11
N ASN A 50 -17.83 6.63 -9.23
CA ASN A 50 -17.18 5.62 -10.06
C ASN A 50 -15.81 5.26 -9.48
N PHE A 51 -15.58 3.98 -9.32
CA PHE A 51 -14.29 3.41 -8.96
C PHE A 51 -13.75 2.64 -10.15
N THR A 52 -12.51 2.93 -10.52
CA THR A 52 -11.73 2.20 -11.52
C THR A 52 -10.31 2.03 -11.01
N TRP A 53 -9.88 0.78 -10.88
CA TRP A 53 -8.52 0.44 -10.45
C TRP A 53 -7.97 -0.68 -11.35
N ILE A 54 -6.69 -0.55 -11.70
CA ILE A 54 -5.97 -1.52 -12.52
C ILE A 54 -4.97 -2.21 -11.61
N SER A 55 -5.10 -3.52 -11.48
CA SER A 55 -4.15 -4.31 -10.72
C SER A 55 -2.77 -4.29 -11.39
N SER A 56 -1.73 -4.37 -10.59
CA SER A 56 -0.37 -4.62 -11.05
C SER A 56 -0.02 -6.11 -11.10
N ARG A 57 -1.00 -7.00 -10.88
CA ARG A 57 -0.81 -8.44 -10.98
C ARG A 57 -0.99 -8.88 -12.42
N TYR A 58 0.11 -9.32 -13.02
CA TYR A 58 0.14 -9.82 -14.40
C TYR A 58 1.00 -11.10 -14.46
N PHE A 59 0.83 -11.88 -15.53
CA PHE A 59 1.43 -13.20 -15.75
C PHE A 59 1.17 -14.23 -14.64
N GLU A 60 2.13 -14.38 -13.73
CA GLU A 60 2.24 -15.50 -12.77
C GLU A 60 1.54 -15.19 -11.45
N GLU A 61 1.09 -13.95 -11.28
CA GLU A 61 0.23 -13.54 -10.20
C GLU A 61 -1.20 -13.40 -10.69
N SER A 62 -2.16 -13.94 -9.94
CA SER A 62 -3.58 -13.86 -10.27
C SER A 62 -4.33 -13.23 -9.12
N SER A 63 -4.82 -12.02 -9.34
CA SER A 63 -5.82 -11.38 -8.47
C SER A 63 -7.04 -12.29 -8.36
N GLN A 64 -7.43 -12.61 -7.14
CA GLN A 64 -8.60 -13.44 -6.85
C GLN A 64 -9.81 -12.55 -6.56
N SER A 65 -9.59 -11.52 -5.76
CA SER A 65 -10.62 -10.59 -5.35
C SER A 65 -10.01 -9.27 -4.90
N ILE A 66 -10.79 -8.19 -4.96
CA ILE A 66 -10.43 -6.96 -4.28
C ILE A 66 -11.57 -6.49 -3.38
N SER A 67 -11.19 -5.87 -2.27
CA SER A 67 -12.07 -5.10 -1.40
C SER A 67 -11.65 -3.64 -1.42
N VAL A 68 -12.63 -2.75 -1.34
CA VAL A 68 -12.40 -1.30 -1.32
C VAL A 68 -12.92 -0.75 -0.02
N LEU A 69 -12.06 -0.02 0.71
CA LEU A 69 -12.37 0.58 1.99
C LEU A 69 -12.14 2.08 1.94
N LEU A 70 -12.85 2.79 2.82
CA LEU A 70 -12.71 4.22 3.02
C LEU A 70 -12.41 4.50 4.48
N GLN A 71 -11.29 5.14 4.74
CA GLN A 71 -10.82 5.39 6.10
C GLN A 71 -10.32 6.83 6.26
N PRO A 72 -10.65 7.54 7.35
CA PRO A 72 -10.07 8.86 7.60
C PRO A 72 -8.54 8.79 7.60
N THR A 73 -7.86 9.71 6.89
CA THR A 73 -6.38 9.70 6.80
C THR A 73 -5.70 9.79 8.16
N ALA A 74 -6.33 10.47 9.13
CA ALA A 74 -5.84 10.55 10.51
C ALA A 74 -5.65 9.20 11.21
N ASN A 75 -6.35 8.15 10.75
CA ASN A 75 -6.31 6.80 11.31
C ASN A 75 -5.50 5.81 10.45
N PHE A 76 -4.96 6.24 9.32
CA PHE A 76 -4.20 5.42 8.38
C PHE A 76 -2.70 5.77 8.44
N PRO A 77 -1.76 4.82 8.30
CA PRO A 77 -1.93 3.37 8.12
C PRO A 77 -1.98 2.57 9.43
N SER A 78 -2.24 3.21 10.58
CA SER A 78 -2.15 2.56 11.89
C SER A 78 -3.18 1.45 12.10
N THR A 79 -4.31 1.50 11.39
CA THR A 79 -5.36 0.46 11.36
C THR A 79 -5.88 0.28 9.94
N LEU A 80 -6.43 -0.90 9.63
CA LEU A 80 -7.25 -1.14 8.42
C LEU A 80 -8.72 -1.29 8.82
N GLU A 81 -9.22 -0.33 9.59
CA GLU A 81 -10.59 -0.28 10.09
C GLU A 81 -11.31 0.88 9.39
N GLY A 82 -11.82 0.60 8.19
CA GLY A 82 -12.53 1.55 7.34
C GLY A 82 -13.94 1.10 7.00
N ILE A 83 -14.71 2.02 6.42
CA ILE A 83 -16.01 1.72 5.84
C ILE A 83 -15.79 0.88 4.60
N VAL A 84 -16.38 -0.30 4.55
CA VAL A 84 -16.27 -1.16 3.38
C VAL A 84 -17.21 -0.66 2.29
N LEU A 85 -16.65 -0.19 1.19
CA LEU A 85 -17.41 0.31 0.04
C LEU A 85 -17.75 -0.81 -0.96
N GLY A 86 -16.87 -1.80 -1.08
CA GLY A 86 -17.04 -2.95 -1.94
C GLY A 86 -16.26 -4.15 -1.43
N ARG A 87 -16.77 -5.36 -1.67
CA ARG A 87 -16.11 -6.63 -1.36
C ARG A 87 -16.17 -7.54 -2.57
N ASP A 88 -15.15 -8.39 -2.66
CA ASP A 88 -15.07 -9.46 -3.64
C ASP A 88 -15.37 -8.97 -5.07
N LEU A 89 -14.88 -7.77 -5.42
CA LEU A 89 -15.15 -7.20 -6.73
C LEU A 89 -14.50 -8.07 -7.81
N ALA A 90 -15.27 -8.41 -8.83
CA ALA A 90 -14.79 -9.15 -9.98
C ALA A 90 -14.19 -8.20 -11.02
N PRO A 91 -13.17 -8.64 -11.77
CA PRO A 91 -12.59 -7.83 -12.83
C PRO A 91 -13.57 -7.70 -14.01
N VAL A 92 -13.62 -6.50 -14.60
CA VAL A 92 -14.41 -6.22 -15.81
C VAL A 92 -13.63 -6.48 -17.09
N ALA A 93 -12.30 -6.55 -16.99
CA ALA A 93 -11.41 -6.94 -18.09
C ALA A 93 -10.23 -7.75 -17.55
N PRO A 94 -9.88 -8.89 -18.20
CA PRO A 94 -8.61 -9.56 -17.95
C PRO A 94 -7.50 -8.66 -18.52
N GLY A 95 -6.50 -8.30 -17.70
CA GLY A 95 -5.45 -7.34 -18.07
C GLY A 95 -4.73 -7.64 -19.38
N VAL A 96 -4.06 -6.64 -19.95
CA VAL A 96 -3.38 -6.74 -21.25
C VAL A 96 -1.93 -6.28 -21.14
N GLY A 97 -0.99 -7.12 -21.58
CA GLY A 97 0.44 -6.78 -21.58
C GLY A 97 1.04 -6.75 -20.18
N GLU A 98 1.58 -5.58 -19.79
CA GLU A 98 2.19 -5.36 -18.46
C GLU A 98 1.17 -4.87 -17.41
N GLU A 99 -0.11 -4.74 -17.79
CA GLU A 99 -1.19 -4.35 -16.91
C GLU A 99 -2.00 -5.57 -16.44
N GLY A 100 -2.36 -5.57 -15.16
CA GLY A 100 -3.22 -6.59 -14.56
C GLY A 100 -4.71 -6.36 -14.83
N PRO A 101 -5.58 -7.18 -14.25
CA PRO A 101 -7.03 -7.05 -14.42
C PRO A 101 -7.55 -5.67 -14.02
N THR A 102 -8.53 -5.18 -14.78
CA THR A 102 -9.22 -3.92 -14.49
C THR A 102 -10.49 -4.19 -13.69
N TYR A 103 -10.69 -3.39 -12.65
CA TYR A 103 -11.87 -3.42 -11.80
C TYR A 103 -12.64 -2.13 -11.95
N TYR A 104 -13.96 -2.24 -12.13
CA TYR A 104 -14.86 -1.10 -12.20
C TYR A 104 -16.11 -1.37 -11.36
N SER A 105 -16.51 -0.40 -10.54
CA SER A 105 -17.75 -0.46 -9.77
C SER A 105 -18.27 0.94 -9.45
N GLN A 106 -19.57 1.04 -9.15
CA GLN A 106 -20.14 2.22 -8.52
C GLN A 106 -20.21 1.98 -7.02
N LEU A 107 -19.47 2.78 -6.25
CA LEU A 107 -19.31 2.63 -4.81
C LEU A 107 -20.06 3.75 -4.08
N THR A 108 -20.63 3.44 -2.91
CA THR A 108 -21.36 4.42 -2.08
C THR A 108 -20.79 4.42 -0.67
N PRO A 109 -20.31 5.56 -0.16
CA PRO A 109 -19.98 5.71 1.25
C PRO A 109 -21.25 5.66 2.10
N GLU A 110 -21.35 4.67 2.98
CA GLU A 110 -22.44 4.56 3.95
C GLU A 110 -21.91 4.84 5.36
N PHE A 111 -22.08 6.08 5.82
CA PHE A 111 -21.75 6.49 7.18
C PHE A 111 -22.91 6.19 8.13
N VAL A 112 -22.61 5.66 9.31
CA VAL A 112 -23.61 5.47 10.37
C VAL A 112 -23.88 6.83 11.05
N ALA A 113 -25.14 7.29 11.00
CA ALA A 113 -25.69 8.54 11.56
C ALA A 113 -25.51 9.82 10.70
N GLU A 114 -26.23 10.90 11.09
CA GLU A 114 -26.26 12.22 10.42
C GLU A 114 -24.95 13.02 10.48
N SER A 115 -23.82 12.38 10.82
CA SER A 115 -22.52 13.03 10.75
C SER A 115 -22.11 13.18 9.29
N SER A 116 -22.11 14.43 8.81
CA SER A 116 -21.46 14.79 7.56
C SER A 116 -19.97 14.50 7.69
N HIS A 117 -19.51 13.38 7.13
CA HIS A 117 -18.10 13.03 7.10
C HIS A 117 -17.49 13.65 5.84
N THR A 118 -16.81 14.77 6.03
CA THR A 118 -16.10 15.50 4.98
C THR A 118 -14.62 15.61 5.34
N GLY A 119 -13.77 15.88 4.36
CA GLY A 119 -12.32 16.05 4.55
C GLY A 119 -11.52 14.92 3.93
N GLU A 120 -10.29 14.73 4.40
CA GLU A 120 -9.35 13.78 3.78
C GLU A 120 -9.57 12.34 4.24
N PHE A 121 -9.66 11.44 3.26
CA PHE A 121 -9.80 10.01 3.45
C PHE A 121 -8.79 9.26 2.59
N ALA A 122 -8.32 8.13 3.08
CA ALA A 122 -7.65 7.12 2.29
C ALA A 122 -8.71 6.21 1.66
N LEU A 123 -8.75 6.16 0.33
CA LEU A 123 -9.44 5.12 -0.41
C LEU A 123 -8.47 3.96 -0.59
N ILE A 124 -8.76 2.85 0.05
CA ILE A 124 -7.86 1.71 0.19
C ILE A 124 -8.37 0.57 -0.68
N VAL A 125 -7.50 -0.02 -1.49
CA VAL A 125 -7.73 -1.28 -2.19
C VAL A 125 -6.95 -2.35 -1.45
N ILE A 126 -7.65 -3.40 -1.04
CA ILE A 126 -7.04 -4.63 -0.56
C ILE A 126 -7.22 -5.67 -1.64
N GLU A 127 -6.12 -6.17 -2.18
CA GLU A 127 -6.11 -7.20 -3.20
C GLU A 127 -5.62 -8.52 -2.62
N ASP A 128 -6.47 -9.54 -2.69
CA ASP A 128 -6.08 -10.92 -2.45
C ASP A 128 -5.64 -11.55 -3.76
N TYR A 129 -4.44 -12.11 -3.80
CA TYR A 129 -3.86 -12.68 -5.01
C TYR A 129 -3.15 -13.99 -4.73
N THR A 130 -2.97 -14.78 -5.78
CA THR A 130 -2.08 -15.95 -5.75
C THR A 130 -0.77 -15.56 -6.39
N ALA A 131 0.32 -15.65 -5.65
CA ALA A 131 1.68 -15.36 -6.10
C ALA A 131 2.30 -16.55 -6.85
N PHE A 132 3.47 -16.33 -7.44
CA PHE A 132 4.27 -17.41 -8.04
C PHE A 132 4.48 -18.57 -7.06
N GLY A 133 4.26 -19.79 -7.55
CA GLY A 133 4.30 -21.01 -6.74
C GLY A 133 2.99 -21.34 -6.02
N GLY A 134 1.90 -20.59 -6.27
CA GLY A 134 0.57 -20.90 -5.75
C GLY A 134 0.31 -20.42 -4.32
N ASN A 135 1.18 -19.57 -3.78
CA ASN A 135 1.04 -19.05 -2.42
C ASN A 135 0.03 -17.90 -2.39
N ALA A 136 -0.86 -17.89 -1.39
CA ALA A 136 -1.72 -16.74 -1.17
C ALA A 136 -0.89 -15.52 -0.74
N GLY A 137 -1.25 -14.36 -1.27
CA GLY A 137 -0.67 -13.06 -0.96
C GLY A 137 -1.78 -12.01 -0.82
N MET A 138 -1.43 -10.91 -0.17
CA MET A 138 -2.32 -9.76 0.01
C MET A 138 -1.51 -8.49 -0.24
N SER A 139 -2.05 -7.55 -1.01
CA SER A 139 -1.53 -6.19 -1.12
C SER A 139 -2.54 -5.15 -0.70
N VAL A 140 -2.00 -4.01 -0.29
CA VAL A 140 -2.76 -2.86 0.17
C VAL A 140 -2.23 -1.63 -0.57
N GLU A 141 -3.04 -1.09 -1.45
CA GLU A 141 -2.80 0.17 -2.14
C GLU A 141 -3.79 1.22 -1.63
N TYR A 142 -3.42 2.49 -1.68
CA TYR A 142 -4.33 3.54 -1.29
C TYR A 142 -4.11 4.81 -2.10
N GLU A 143 -5.16 5.63 -2.16
CA GLU A 143 -5.12 6.96 -2.72
C GLU A 143 -5.77 7.94 -1.74
N THR A 144 -5.19 9.14 -1.60
CA THR A 144 -5.79 10.17 -0.76
C THR A 144 -6.84 10.95 -1.55
N ILE A 145 -8.05 11.01 -1.03
CA ILE A 145 -9.20 11.69 -1.62
C ILE A 145 -9.85 12.62 -0.60
N THR A 146 -10.67 13.55 -1.09
CA THR A 146 -11.51 14.40 -0.25
C THR A 146 -12.97 13.98 -0.36
N LEU A 147 -13.66 13.84 0.77
CA LEU A 147 -15.12 13.74 0.81
C LEU A 147 -15.73 15.12 0.96
N ALA A 148 -16.73 15.44 0.13
CA ALA A 148 -17.48 16.70 0.15
C ALA A 148 -18.99 16.52 0.30
#